data_AF-A0A2D5R7S3-F1
#
_entry.id   AF-A0A2D5R7S3-F1
#
_cell.length_a   1.000
_cell.length_b   1.000
_cell.length_c   1.000
_cell.angle_alpha   90.00
_cell.angle_beta   90.00
_cell.angle_gamma   90.00
#
_symmetry.space_group_name_H-M   'P 1'
#
loop_
_entity.id
_entity.type
_entity.pdbx_description
1 polymer ?
#
loop_
_entity_poly.entity_id
_entity_poly.type
_entity_poly.pdbx_seq_one_letter_code
_entity_poly.pdbx_strand_id
1 'polypeptide(L)'
;MAYYTYTKDPIGCFVEKEVGNYFEYSLNDDPMNWCEDFPHKVWVGGQGVAGMTGYRYAIVKKTVAYIAVDEDEFGLPVLEKWYLKKNTEYLN
;
A
#
# COMPACT_ATOMS: atom_id res chain seq x y z
N MET A 1 19.02 -0.53 -4.18
CA MET A 1 17.56 -0.34 -4.12
C MET A 1 16.96 -1.54 -4.81
N ALA A 2 16.18 -2.38 -4.11
CA ALA A 2 15.48 -3.50 -4.73
C ALA A 2 13.99 -3.15 -4.74
N TYR A 3 13.45 -2.91 -5.93
CA TYR A 3 12.02 -2.71 -6.14
C TYR A 3 11.37 -4.07 -6.41
N TYR A 4 10.08 -4.22 -6.11
CA TYR A 4 9.39 -5.48 -6.38
C TYR A 4 9.19 -5.63 -7.88
N THR A 5 9.56 -6.79 -8.43
CA THR A 5 9.46 -7.06 -9.88
C THR A 5 8.03 -7.22 -10.38
N TYR A 6 7.05 -7.16 -9.49
CA TYR A 6 5.63 -7.38 -9.74
C TYR A 6 4.75 -6.18 -9.43
N THR A 7 5.34 -5.04 -9.04
CA THR A 7 4.63 -3.76 -8.95
C THR A 7 4.02 -3.45 -10.31
N LYS A 8 2.73 -3.16 -10.36
CA LYS A 8 2.03 -2.76 -11.59
C LYS A 8 1.68 -1.28 -11.54
N ASP A 9 2.04 -0.54 -12.60
CA ASP A 9 1.71 0.87 -12.79
C ASP A 9 1.92 1.75 -11.53
N PRO A 10 3.15 1.77 -10.95
CA PRO A 10 3.41 2.58 -9.76
C PRO A 10 3.23 4.07 -10.07
N ILE A 11 2.41 4.74 -9.27
CA ILE A 11 2.19 6.18 -9.34
C ILE A 11 3.07 6.95 -8.35
N GLY A 12 3.76 6.25 -7.45
CA GLY A 12 4.72 6.84 -6.53
C GLY A 12 5.43 5.82 -5.65
N CYS A 13 6.36 6.33 -4.84
CA CYS A 13 7.06 5.57 -3.80
C CYS A 13 7.24 6.41 -2.54
N PHE A 14 6.88 5.82 -1.39
CA PHE A 14 7.15 6.41 -0.09
C PHE A 14 8.19 5.61 0.70
N VAL A 15 8.77 6.28 1.68
CA VAL A 15 9.70 5.71 2.66
C VAL A 15 9.04 5.76 4.02
N GLU A 16 8.80 4.59 4.61
CA GLU A 16 8.29 4.46 5.97
C GLU A 16 9.35 4.97 6.97
N LYS A 17 8.92 5.70 7.99
CA LYS A 17 9.80 6.49 8.86
C LYS A 17 10.56 5.64 9.88
N GLU A 18 9.96 4.61 10.44
CA GLU A 18 10.51 3.82 11.55
C GLU A 18 11.58 2.84 11.09
N VAL A 19 11.29 2.06 10.05
CA VAL A 19 12.17 1.01 9.51
C VAL A 19 12.98 1.54 8.31
N GLY A 20 12.51 2.59 7.64
CA GLY A 20 13.20 3.15 6.47
C GLY A 20 12.98 2.34 5.18
N ASN A 21 11.97 1.47 5.16
CA ASN A 21 11.64 0.66 4.00
C ASN A 21 10.97 1.49 2.90
N TYR A 22 11.25 1.13 1.65
CA TYR A 22 10.69 1.76 0.46
C TYR A 22 9.50 0.93 0.00
N PHE A 23 8.37 1.61 -0.26
CA PHE A 23 7.17 0.99 -0.78
C PHE A 23 6.69 1.76 -1.99
N GLU A 24 6.44 1.03 -3.08
CA GLU A 24 5.77 1.56 -4.26
C GLU A 24 4.27 1.45 -4.06
N TYR A 25 3.53 2.38 -4.64
CA TYR A 25 2.08 2.36 -4.62
C TYR A 25 1.49 2.74 -5.97
N SER A 26 0.31 2.19 -6.25
CA SER A 26 -0.45 2.36 -7.49
C SER A 26 -1.88 2.77 -7.16
N LEU A 27 -2.65 3.16 -8.17
CA LEU A 27 -4.09 3.37 -8.00
C LEU A 27 -4.79 2.03 -7.77
N ASN A 28 -5.86 2.07 -6.98
CA ASN A 28 -6.76 0.93 -6.85
C ASN A 28 -7.72 0.87 -8.04
N ASP A 29 -7.57 -0.15 -8.88
CA ASP A 29 -8.41 -0.46 -10.04
C ASP A 29 -9.33 -1.67 -9.83
N ASP A 30 -9.39 -2.22 -8.60
CA ASP A 30 -10.22 -3.40 -8.32
C ASP A 30 -11.71 -3.00 -8.23
N PRO A 31 -12.62 -3.68 -8.96
CA PRO A 31 -14.05 -3.32 -9.04
C PRO A 31 -14.87 -3.74 -7.81
N MET A 32 -14.23 -3.92 -6.66
CA MET A 32 -14.79 -4.60 -5.49
C MET A 32 -15.20 -3.56 -4.44
N ASN A 33 -16.51 -3.46 -4.14
CA ASN A 33 -17.09 -2.43 -3.25
C ASN A 33 -16.42 -2.32 -1.88
N TRP A 34 -15.85 -3.40 -1.35
CA TRP A 34 -15.10 -3.38 -0.08
C TRP A 34 -13.86 -2.48 -0.13
N CYS A 35 -13.26 -2.33 -1.31
CA CYS A 35 -12.01 -1.62 -1.49
C CYS A 35 -12.22 -0.21 -2.05
N GLU A 36 -13.47 0.24 -2.25
CA GLU A 36 -13.81 1.53 -2.86
C GLU A 36 -13.28 2.71 -2.02
N ASP A 37 -13.21 2.55 -0.70
CA ASP A 37 -12.69 3.56 0.22
C ASP A 37 -11.15 3.69 0.18
N PHE A 38 -10.45 2.75 -0.49
CA PHE A 38 -8.99 2.75 -0.61
C PHE A 38 -8.56 3.15 -2.02
N PRO A 39 -8.06 4.39 -2.21
CA PRO A 39 -7.65 4.86 -3.53
C PRO A 39 -6.33 4.25 -4.01
N HIS A 40 -5.55 3.61 -3.13
CA HIS A 40 -4.22 3.12 -3.46
C HIS A 40 -4.02 1.64 -3.12
N LYS A 41 -3.15 0.98 -3.90
CA LYS A 41 -2.54 -0.32 -3.59
C LYS A 41 -1.08 -0.12 -3.27
N VAL A 42 -0.64 -0.53 -2.08
CA VAL A 42 0.76 -0.48 -1.65
C VAL A 42 1.38 -1.84 -1.84
N TRP A 43 2.44 -1.90 -2.64
CA TRP A 43 3.12 -3.14 -2.97
C TRP A 43 4.07 -3.53 -1.85
N VAL A 44 3.85 -4.72 -1.29
CA VAL A 44 4.61 -5.27 -0.17
C VAL A 44 5.24 -6.59 -0.59
N GLY A 45 6.32 -6.96 0.08
CA GLY A 45 7.00 -8.23 -0.15
C GLY A 45 6.11 -9.43 0.14
N GLY A 46 6.45 -10.57 -0.47
CA GLY A 46 5.79 -11.85 -0.16
C GLY A 46 4.74 -12.30 -1.18
N GLN A 47 4.67 -11.71 -2.38
CA GLN A 47 3.80 -12.25 -3.43
C GLN A 47 4.07 -13.75 -3.65
N GLY A 48 3.03 -14.57 -3.54
CA GLY A 48 3.12 -16.03 -3.69
C GLY A 48 3.64 -16.78 -2.46
N VAL A 49 4.04 -16.10 -1.39
CA VAL A 49 4.34 -16.72 -0.09
C VAL A 49 3.04 -16.84 0.69
N ALA A 50 2.69 -18.06 1.11
CA ALA A 50 1.47 -18.36 1.88
C ALA A 50 0.15 -17.82 1.26
N GLY A 51 0.08 -17.70 -0.07
CA GLY A 51 -1.11 -17.19 -0.77
C GLY A 51 -1.27 -15.67 -0.76
N MET A 52 -0.26 -14.91 -0.33
CA MET A 52 -0.32 -13.45 -0.32
C MET A 52 -0.27 -12.88 -1.74
N THR A 53 -1.13 -11.90 -2.02
CA THR A 53 -1.27 -11.21 -3.31
C THR A 53 -0.11 -10.28 -3.66
N GLY A 54 0.70 -9.89 -2.66
CA GLY A 54 1.85 -8.99 -2.86
C GLY A 54 1.50 -7.50 -2.78
N TYR A 55 0.29 -7.14 -2.38
CA TYR A 55 -0.10 -5.75 -2.13
C TYR A 55 -1.10 -5.67 -0.98
N ARG A 56 -1.23 -4.47 -0.39
CA ARG A 56 -2.24 -4.11 0.60
C ARG A 56 -2.99 -2.87 0.16
N TYR A 57 -4.28 -2.79 0.43
CA TYR A 57 -5.06 -1.59 0.19
C TYR A 57 -4.66 -0.49 1.16
N ALA A 58 -4.65 0.75 0.68
CA ALA A 58 -4.15 1.87 1.46
C ALA A 58 -4.72 3.22 1.04
N ILE A 59 -4.61 4.17 1.96
CA ILE A 59 -4.79 5.59 1.72
C ILE A 59 -3.43 6.26 1.92
N VAL A 60 -2.69 6.47 0.83
CA VAL A 60 -1.42 7.22 0.85
C VAL A 60 -1.73 8.72 0.78
N LYS A 61 -1.23 9.48 1.75
CA LYS A 61 -1.27 10.94 1.81
C LYS A 61 0.16 11.49 1.78
N LYS A 62 0.29 12.83 1.79
CA LYS A 62 1.59 13.52 1.71
C LYS A 62 2.61 13.10 2.77
N THR A 63 2.19 12.86 4.02
CA THR A 63 3.09 12.60 5.16
C THR A 63 2.73 11.34 5.95
N VAL A 64 1.64 10.67 5.58
CA VAL A 64 1.10 9.50 6.29
C VAL A 64 0.47 8.55 5.28
N ALA A 65 0.61 7.25 5.49
CA ALA A 65 -0.15 6.23 4.81
C ALA A 65 -1.00 5.45 5.82
N TYR A 66 -2.25 5.16 5.47
CA TYR A 66 -3.10 4.24 6.22
C TYR A 66 -3.16 2.92 5.45
N ILE A 67 -2.61 1.85 6.00
CA ILE A 67 -2.48 0.55 5.35
C ILE A 67 -3.49 -0.42 5.95
N ALA A 68 -4.27 -1.11 5.14
CA ALA A 68 -5.14 -2.19 5.60
C ALA A 68 -4.31 -3.44 5.94
N VAL A 69 -4.31 -3.81 7.22
CA VAL A 69 -3.48 -4.91 7.74
C VAL A 69 -4.26 -6.19 7.96
N ASP A 70 -5.52 -6.07 8.37
CA ASP A 70 -6.39 -7.19 8.75
C ASP A 70 -7.87 -6.81 8.62
N GLU A 71 -8.77 -7.75 8.90
CA GLU A 71 -10.21 -7.54 9.03
C GLU A 71 -10.64 -7.75 10.49
N ASP A 72 -11.48 -6.87 11.03
CA ASP A 72 -12.01 -7.03 12.40
C ASP A 72 -13.14 -8.07 12.48
N GLU A 73 -13.68 -8.29 13.69
CA GLU A 73 -14.74 -9.28 13.95
C GLU A 73 -16.05 -8.99 13.18
N PHE A 74 -16.23 -7.77 12.67
CA PHE A 74 -17.38 -7.36 11.89
C PHE A 74 -17.11 -7.39 10.38
N GLY A 75 -15.91 -7.80 9.97
CA GLY A 75 -15.45 -7.65 8.61
C GLY A 75 -15.34 -6.17 8.24
N LEU A 76 -14.62 -5.39 9.03
CA LEU A 76 -14.18 -4.05 8.63
C LEU A 76 -12.65 -4.01 8.57
N PRO A 77 -12.05 -3.26 7.63
CA PRO A 77 -10.62 -3.20 7.49
C PRO A 77 -9.96 -2.53 8.70
N VAL A 78 -9.04 -3.24 9.35
CA VAL A 78 -8.15 -2.70 10.37
C VAL A 78 -7.03 -1.92 9.69
N LEU A 79 -6.96 -0.62 9.98
CA LEU A 79 -5.96 0.28 9.39
C LEU A 79 -4.80 0.56 10.34
N GLU A 80 -3.59 0.33 9.84
CA GLU A 80 -2.37 0.75 10.50
C GLU A 80 -1.88 2.07 9.93
N LYS A 81 -1.49 3.00 10.81
CA LYS A 81 -1.04 4.33 10.43
C LYS A 81 0.48 4.38 10.36
N TRP A 82 1.02 4.58 9.16
CA TRP A 82 2.45 4.66 8.91
C TRP A 82 2.88 6.10 8.63
N TYR A 83 3.89 6.58 9.34
CA TYR A 83 4.47 7.89 9.07
C TYR A 83 5.48 7.81 7.93
N LEU A 84 5.43 8.79 7.03
CA LEU A 84 6.32 8.82 5.87
C LEU A 84 7.49 9.76 6.13
N LYS A 85 8.71 9.28 5.92
CA LYS A 85 9.91 10.12 5.89
C LYS A 85 10.01 10.91 4.59
N LYS A 86 9.57 10.31 3.50
CA LYS A 86 9.55 10.90 2.16
C LYS A 86 8.42 10.26 1.35
N ASN A 87 7.74 11.05 0.53
CA ASN A 87 6.87 10.56 -0.54
C ASN A 87 7.34 11.16 -1.87
N THR A 88 7.47 10.33 -2.91
CA THR A 88 7.84 10.74 -4.27
C THR A 88 6.77 10.25 -5.23
N GLU A 89 5.94 11.15 -5.71
CA GLU A 89 4.92 10.88 -6.73
C GLU A 89 5.58 10.88 -8.12
N TYR A 90 5.26 9.89 -8.94
CA TYR A 90 5.81 9.70 -10.29
C TYR A 90 4.91 10.28 -11.39
N LEU A 91 3.59 10.29 -11.14
CA LEU A 91 2.60 10.91 -12.00
C LEU A 91 1.99 12.10 -11.23
N ASN A 92 2.12 13.29 -11.80
CA ASN A 92 1.62 14.55 -11.27
C ASN A 92 0.84 15.27 -12.37
#